data_AF-A0A1Z4RNU3-F1
#
_entry.id   AF-A0A1Z4RNU3-F1
#
_cell.length_a   1.000
_cell.length_b   1.000
_cell.length_c   1.000
_cell.angle_alpha   90.00
_cell.angle_beta   90.00
_cell.angle_gamma   90.00
#
_symmetry.space_group_name_H-M   'P 1'
#
loop_
_entity.id
_entity.type
_entity.pdbx_description
1 polymer ?
#
loop_
_entity_poly.entity_id
_entity_poly.type
_entity_poly.pdbx_seq_one_letter_code
_entity_poly.pdbx_strand_id
1 'polypeptide(L)'
;MSSDFELQFNEFLVQCDDKDVISFQSDRLVSISKFKGGVNKVIKDDAIPAIHSYIHRQLTLSSQTWFTDGEECEILRAGSSGWQKGKIKVNITLEFIPDTATENSSPLDDLRQEINNSNT
;
A
#
# COMPACT_ATOMS: atom_id res chain seq x y z
N MET A 1 -3.27 6.59 -19.81
CA MET A 1 -3.04 6.63 -18.34
C MET A 1 -2.02 5.57 -18.03
N SER A 2 -0.95 5.91 -17.31
CA SER A 2 0.23 5.04 -17.16
C SER A 2 -0.20 3.70 -16.54
N SER A 3 0.06 2.63 -17.29
CA SER A 3 -0.25 1.23 -16.96
C SER A 3 0.44 0.74 -15.69
N ASP A 4 1.42 1.51 -15.19
CA ASP A 4 2.49 1.02 -14.34
C ASP A 4 2.24 1.29 -12.86
N PHE A 5 1.11 1.93 -12.51
CA PHE A 5 0.66 1.99 -11.13
C PHE A 5 0.39 0.58 -10.60
N GLU A 6 0.87 0.31 -9.39
CA GLU A 6 0.65 -0.94 -8.68
C GLU A 6 0.03 -0.65 -7.32
N LEU A 7 -1.15 -1.23 -7.08
CA LEU A 7 -1.80 -1.18 -5.77
C LEU A 7 -1.04 -2.10 -4.81
N GLN A 8 -0.59 -1.53 -3.69
CA GLN A 8 0.13 -2.29 -2.67
C GLN A 8 -0.84 -3.00 -1.73
N PHE A 9 -0.42 -4.13 -1.19
CA PHE A 9 -1.18 -4.93 -0.24
C PHE A 9 -0.34 -5.19 1.01
N ASN A 10 -0.99 -5.23 2.18
CA ASN A 10 -0.32 -5.67 3.40
C ASN A 10 -0.15 -7.19 3.46
N GLU A 11 0.61 -7.67 4.45
CA GLU A 11 0.98 -9.09 4.62
C GLU A 11 -0.21 -10.05 4.58
N PHE A 12 -1.32 -9.69 5.22
CA PHE A 12 -2.55 -10.49 5.22
C PHE A 12 -3.09 -10.72 3.82
N LEU A 13 -3.24 -9.65 3.04
CA LEU A 13 -3.80 -9.74 1.70
C LEU A 13 -2.83 -10.37 0.71
N VAL A 14 -1.51 -10.26 0.92
CA VAL A 14 -0.51 -10.94 0.07
C VAL A 14 -0.58 -12.46 0.24
N GLN A 15 -0.90 -12.96 1.43
CA GLN A 15 -0.96 -14.40 1.72
C GLN A 15 -2.25 -15.08 1.23
N CYS A 16 -3.30 -14.33 0.90
CA CYS A 16 -4.57 -14.88 0.41
C CYS A 16 -4.44 -15.46 -1.01
N ASP A 17 -5.11 -16.59 -1.24
CA ASP A 17 -5.39 -17.12 -2.58
C ASP A 17 -6.48 -16.30 -3.28
N ASP A 18 -6.50 -16.34 -4.60
CA ASP A 18 -7.50 -15.64 -5.43
C ASP A 18 -8.95 -16.08 -5.14
N LYS A 19 -9.14 -17.30 -4.64
CA LYS A 19 -10.45 -17.89 -4.32
C LYS A 19 -10.88 -17.65 -2.88
N ASP A 20 -9.99 -17.17 -2.01
CA ASP A 20 -10.36 -16.79 -0.65
C ASP A 20 -11.45 -15.73 -0.69
N VAL A 21 -12.30 -15.69 0.33
CA VAL A 21 -13.48 -14.82 0.34
C VAL A 21 -13.45 -13.83 1.49
N ILE A 22 -13.80 -12.59 1.19
CA ILE A 22 -14.11 -11.56 2.18
C ILE A 22 -15.60 -11.62 2.45
N SER A 23 -15.98 -11.73 3.72
CA SER A 23 -17.36 -11.58 4.16
C SER A 23 -17.58 -10.15 4.65
N PHE A 24 -18.58 -9.49 4.08
CA PHE A 24 -19.08 -8.21 4.57
C PHE A 24 -20.41 -8.41 5.29
N GLN A 25 -20.80 -7.43 6.11
CA GLN A 25 -22.13 -7.39 6.71
C GLN A 25 -23.21 -7.60 5.63
N SER A 26 -24.26 -8.37 5.94
CA SER A 26 -25.33 -8.81 5.02
C SER A 26 -25.03 -10.05 4.15
N ASP A 27 -24.28 -11.03 4.68
CA ASP A 27 -23.97 -12.31 4.02
C ASP A 27 -23.33 -12.18 2.63
N ARG A 28 -22.71 -11.02 2.37
CA ARG A 28 -22.08 -10.73 1.08
C ARG A 28 -20.68 -11.29 1.07
N LEU A 29 -20.49 -12.37 0.32
CA LEU A 29 -19.19 -12.96 0.04
C LEU A 29 -18.63 -12.43 -1.28
N VAL A 30 -17.37 -11.99 -1.27
CA VAL A 30 -16.64 -11.53 -2.46
C VAL A 30 -15.28 -12.21 -2.47
N SER A 31 -14.87 -12.80 -3.59
CA SER A 31 -13.51 -13.36 -3.68
C SER A 31 -12.45 -12.26 -3.60
N ILE A 32 -11.30 -12.58 -3.01
CA ILE A 32 -10.15 -11.69 -2.88
C ILE A 32 -9.73 -11.15 -4.25
N SER A 33 -9.64 -12.02 -5.26
CA SER A 33 -9.32 -11.64 -6.64
C SER A 33 -10.28 -10.58 -7.20
N LYS A 34 -11.59 -10.79 -7.04
CA LYS A 34 -12.62 -9.86 -7.52
C LYS A 34 -12.56 -8.53 -6.78
N PHE A 35 -12.33 -8.57 -5.48
CA PHE A 35 -12.20 -7.36 -4.66
C PHE A 35 -10.96 -6.56 -5.02
N LYS A 36 -9.77 -7.18 -5.01
CA LYS A 36 -8.49 -6.54 -5.39
C LYS A 36 -8.56 -5.97 -6.80
N GLY A 37 -9.08 -6.74 -7.76
CA GLY A 37 -9.23 -6.30 -9.15
C GLY A 37 -10.18 -5.11 -9.30
N GLY A 38 -11.32 -5.14 -8.60
CA GLY A 38 -12.28 -4.03 -8.59
C GLY A 38 -11.70 -2.75 -7.99
N VAL A 39 -11.05 -2.83 -6.83
CA VAL A 39 -10.41 -1.68 -6.18
C VAL A 39 -9.29 -1.12 -7.05
N ASN A 40 -8.40 -1.97 -7.58
CA ASN A 40 -7.31 -1.54 -8.46
C ASN A 40 -7.84 -0.83 -9.72
N LYS A 41 -8.92 -1.35 -10.32
CA LYS A 41 -9.56 -0.72 -11.49
C LYS A 41 -10.08 0.68 -11.15
N VAL A 42 -10.85 0.83 -10.08
CA VAL A 42 -11.39 2.14 -9.65
C VAL A 42 -10.26 3.13 -9.35
N ILE A 43 -9.18 2.67 -8.73
CA ILE A 43 -8.03 3.54 -8.45
C ILE A 43 -7.38 4.03 -9.74
N LYS A 44 -7.10 3.12 -10.70
CA LYS A 44 -6.44 3.46 -11.97
C LYS A 44 -7.30 4.34 -12.86
N ASP A 45 -8.58 4.00 -13.00
CA ASP A 45 -9.45 4.59 -14.01
C ASP A 45 -10.13 5.88 -13.49
N ASP A 46 -10.41 5.97 -12.19
CA ASP A 46 -11.20 7.06 -11.61
C ASP A 46 -10.40 7.90 -10.60
N ALA A 47 -9.78 7.26 -9.59
CA ALA A 47 -9.20 7.98 -8.47
C ALA A 47 -7.91 8.75 -8.82
N ILE A 48 -6.93 8.08 -9.47
CA ILE A 48 -5.67 8.72 -9.89
C ILE A 48 -5.94 9.93 -10.82
N PRO A 49 -6.79 9.80 -11.86
CA PRO A 49 -7.13 10.94 -12.72
C PRO A 49 -7.79 12.10 -11.96
N ALA A 50 -8.69 11.78 -11.02
CA ALA A 50 -9.30 12.80 -10.17
C ALA A 50 -8.25 13.52 -9.32
N ILE A 51 -7.40 12.79 -8.60
CA ILE A 51 -6.34 13.36 -7.76
C ILE A 51 -5.40 14.23 -8.61
N HIS A 52 -4.96 13.73 -9.77
CA HIS A 52 -4.13 14.49 -10.70
C HIS A 52 -4.81 15.81 -11.11
N SER A 53 -6.09 15.78 -11.49
CA SER A 53 -6.86 16.98 -11.85
C SER A 53 -6.95 17.98 -10.70
N TYR A 54 -7.21 17.50 -9.48
CA TYR A 54 -7.29 18.35 -8.29
C TYR A 54 -5.95 19.01 -7.98
N ILE A 55 -4.86 18.24 -7.99
CA ILE A 55 -3.54 18.78 -7.63
C ILE A 55 -3.04 19.74 -8.73
N HIS A 56 -3.26 19.41 -10.00
CA HIS A 56 -2.93 20.32 -11.09
C HIS A 56 -3.64 21.67 -10.94
N ARG A 57 -4.92 21.66 -10.59
CA ARG A 57 -5.68 22.90 -10.38
C ARG A 57 -5.24 23.69 -9.15
N GLN A 58 -4.88 23.02 -8.05
CA GLN A 58 -4.58 23.70 -6.78
C GLN A 58 -3.12 24.12 -6.64
N LEU A 59 -2.18 23.30 -7.14
CA LEU A 59 -0.75 23.49 -6.93
C LEU A 59 -0.01 23.83 -8.24
N THR A 60 -0.69 23.87 -9.39
CA THR A 60 -0.09 24.07 -10.73
C THR A 60 0.99 23.03 -11.10
N LEU A 61 0.95 21.87 -10.45
CA LEU A 61 1.85 20.74 -10.70
C LEU A 61 1.22 19.81 -11.75
N SER A 62 1.97 19.39 -12.76
CA SER A 62 1.45 18.58 -13.87
C SER A 62 2.15 17.24 -14.05
N SER A 63 2.78 16.74 -12.99
CA SER A 63 3.49 15.47 -13.06
C SER A 63 2.51 14.29 -13.08
N GLN A 64 2.71 13.41 -14.03
CA GLN A 64 1.96 12.17 -14.18
C GLN A 64 2.67 10.98 -13.51
N THR A 65 3.88 11.17 -12.97
CA THR A 65 4.74 10.09 -12.46
C THR A 65 4.63 9.90 -10.95
N TRP A 66 3.84 10.72 -10.25
CA TRP A 66 3.67 10.65 -8.80
C TRP A 66 3.22 9.28 -8.30
N PHE A 67 2.42 8.57 -9.08
CA PHE A 67 1.92 7.23 -8.75
C PHE A 67 2.78 6.11 -9.35
N THR A 68 3.91 6.42 -9.98
CA THR A 68 4.82 5.45 -10.61
C THR A 68 6.26 5.66 -10.14
N ASP A 69 7.09 6.39 -10.86
CA ASP A 69 8.52 6.54 -10.56
C ASP A 69 8.84 7.69 -9.57
N GLY A 70 7.83 8.51 -9.27
CA GLY A 70 7.97 9.76 -8.54
C GLY A 70 8.48 10.91 -9.40
N GLU A 71 8.34 12.12 -8.87
CA GLU A 71 8.80 13.37 -9.49
C GLU A 71 10.02 13.90 -8.74
N GLU A 72 11.05 14.34 -9.47
CA GLU A 72 12.23 14.97 -8.88
C GLU A 72 11.88 16.29 -8.17
N CYS A 73 12.41 16.49 -6.97
CA CYS A 73 12.19 17.68 -6.18
C CYS A 73 13.32 17.93 -5.17
N GLU A 74 13.27 19.08 -4.50
CA GLU A 74 14.16 19.39 -3.38
C GLU A 74 13.34 19.82 -2.16
N ILE A 75 13.76 19.41 -0.97
CA ILE A 75 13.14 19.84 0.30
C ILE A 75 14.13 20.72 1.06
N LEU A 76 13.70 21.92 1.43
CA LEU A 76 14.36 22.76 2.42
C LEU A 76 13.61 22.62 3.75
N ARG A 77 14.25 22.04 4.77
CA ARG A 77 13.64 21.89 6.10
C ARG A 77 13.84 23.19 6.88
N ALA A 78 12.84 23.61 7.64
CA ALA A 78 13.01 24.72 8.58
C ALA A 78 14.17 24.40 9.54
N GLY A 79 15.13 25.34 9.64
CA GLY A 79 16.34 25.16 10.45
C GLY A 79 17.46 24.33 9.80
N SER A 80 17.30 23.85 8.56
CA SER A 80 18.41 23.20 7.83
C SER A 80 19.31 24.24 7.14
N SER A 81 20.56 23.85 6.89
CA SER A 81 21.56 24.67 6.22
C SER A 81 21.50 24.59 4.69
N GLY A 82 20.56 23.83 4.10
CA GLY A 82 20.47 23.67 2.65
C GLY A 82 19.32 22.78 2.18
N TRP A 83 19.19 22.75 0.85
CA TRP A 83 18.24 21.93 0.10
C TRP A 83 18.69 20.48 0.01
N GLN A 84 17.73 19.55 0.14
CA GLN A 84 17.95 18.12 -0.05
C GLN A 84 17.25 17.66 -1.33
N LYS A 85 18.02 17.21 -2.32
CA LYS A 85 17.50 16.56 -3.54
C LYS A 85 16.87 15.20 -3.24
N GLY A 86 15.80 14.88 -3.96
CA GLY A 86 15.13 13.59 -3.89
C GLY A 86 13.93 13.53 -4.83
N LYS A 87 13.04 12.57 -4.60
CA LYS A 87 11.79 12.44 -5.34
C LYS A 87 10.59 12.45 -4.41
N ILE A 88 9.47 12.97 -4.89
CA ILE A 88 8.16 12.81 -4.26
C ILE A 88 7.34 11.77 -5.02
N LYS A 89 6.82 10.77 -4.30
CA LYS A 89 6.02 9.66 -4.83
C LYS A 89 4.85 9.39 -3.89
N VAL A 90 3.69 9.07 -4.47
CA VAL A 90 2.47 8.68 -3.77
C VAL A 90 2.28 7.17 -3.94
N ASN A 91 2.20 6.47 -2.82
CA ASN A 91 1.83 5.06 -2.78
C ASN A 91 0.40 4.93 -2.24
N ILE A 92 -0.34 3.94 -2.75
CA ILE A 92 -1.68 3.60 -2.26
C ILE A 92 -1.63 2.12 -1.84
N THR A 93 -2.08 1.86 -0.62
CA THR A 93 -2.10 0.52 -0.02
C THR A 93 -3.55 0.15 0.30
N LEU A 94 -3.94 -1.07 -0.06
CA LEU A 94 -5.15 -1.71 0.44
C LEU A 94 -4.75 -2.67 1.57
N GLU A 95 -5.39 -2.54 2.72
CA GLU A 95 -5.01 -3.29 3.93
C GLU A 95 -6.21 -4.03 4.51
N PHE A 96 -5.97 -5.27 4.94
CA PHE A 96 -6.88 -5.97 5.86
C PHE A 96 -6.36 -5.81 7.29
N ILE A 97 -7.23 -5.36 8.19
CA ILE A 97 -6.89 -5.08 9.59
C ILE A 97 -7.69 -6.06 10.46
N PRO A 98 -7.08 -7.13 10.99
CA PRO A 98 -7.77 -8.04 11.89
C PRO A 98 -7.99 -7.39 13.27
N ASP A 99 -9.11 -7.71 13.91
CA ASP A 99 -9.48 -7.17 15.23
C ASP A 99 -8.52 -7.61 16.35
N THR A 100 -7.95 -8.80 16.20
CA THR A 100 -6.86 -9.29 17.04
C THR A 100 -5.62 -9.34 16.19
N ALA A 101 -4.52 -8.74 16.66
CA ALA A 101 -3.21 -9.07 16.11
C ALA A 101 -3.08 -10.59 16.23
N THR A 102 -3.04 -11.30 15.09
CA THR A 102 -2.44 -12.63 15.09
C THR A 102 -1.09 -12.42 15.74
N GLU A 103 -0.87 -13.07 16.88
CA GLU A 103 0.45 -13.28 17.43
C GLU A 103 1.25 -13.89 16.29
N ASN A 104 1.91 -13.03 15.51
CA ASN A 104 3.00 -13.40 14.66
C ASN A 104 3.98 -13.98 15.66
N SER A 105 3.98 -15.30 15.84
CA SER A 105 5.19 -16.00 16.25
C SER A 105 6.21 -15.49 15.25
N SER A 106 7.00 -14.51 15.67
CA SER A 106 8.06 -14.01 14.83
C SER A 106 8.88 -15.25 14.48
N PRO A 107 9.45 -15.36 13.27
CA PRO A 107 10.44 -16.40 13.02
C PRO A 107 11.54 -16.43 14.09
N LEU A 108 11.76 -15.30 14.80
CA LEU A 108 12.60 -15.19 15.98
C LEU A 108 12.03 -15.87 17.25
N ASP A 109 10.72 -15.91 17.43
CA ASP A 109 10.07 -16.59 18.55
C ASP A 109 10.18 -18.12 18.43
N ASP A 110 10.10 -18.66 17.22
CA ASP A 110 10.38 -20.09 16.96
C ASP A 110 11.85 -20.43 17.31
N LEU A 111 12.80 -19.58 16.93
CA LEU A 111 14.22 -19.74 17.30
C LEU A 111 14.46 -19.64 18.82
N ARG A 112 13.76 -18.75 19.51
CA ARG A 112 13.84 -18.63 20.98
C ARG A 112 13.32 -19.90 21.67
N GLN A 113 12.29 -20.54 21.13
CA GLN A 113 11.77 -21.80 21.65
C GLN A 113 12.75 -22.97 21.43
N GLU A 114 13.38 -23.07 20.26
CA GLU A 114 14.39 -24.11 19.98
C GLU A 114 15.61 -24.01 20.91
N ILE A 115 16.11 -22.79 21.16
CA ILE A 115 17.25 -22.55 22.05
C ILE A 115 16.92 -22.96 23.50
N ASN A 116 15.71 -22.65 23.97
CA ASN A 116 15.29 -22.99 25.33
C ASN A 116 15.06 -24.50 25.52
N ASN A 117 14.57 -25.21 24.50
CA ASN A 117 14.34 -26.65 24.55
C ASN A 117 15.62 -27.48 24.41
N SER A 118 16.70 -26.91 23.86
CA SER A 118 17.98 -27.61 23.67
C SER A 118 18.87 -27.66 24.93
N ASN A 119 18.48 -26.97 26.01
CA ASN A 119 19.21 -26.90 27.28
C ASN A 119 18.60 -27.77 28.41
N THR A 120 17.75 -28.75 28.06
CA THR A 120 17.19 -29.75 28.99
C THR A 120 17.57 -31.15 28.54
#